data_AF-A0A8H7WYQ1-F1
#
_entry.id   AF-A0A8H7WYQ1-F1
#
_cell.length_a   1.000
_cell.length_b   1.000
_cell.length_c   1.000
_cell.angle_alpha   90.00
_cell.angle_beta   90.00
_cell.angle_gamma   90.00
#
_symmetry.space_group_name_H-M   'P 1'
#
loop_
_entity.id
_entity.type
_entity.pdbx_description
1 polymer ?
#
loop_
_entity_poly.entity_id
_entity_poly.type
_entity_poly.pdbx_seq_one_letter_code
_entity_poly.pdbx_strand_id
1 'polypeptide(L)'
;MDQHQPLPEAVQKAQRLLDPYIKQRQEATHIRQVLASHLTSHVGQDVDISLARPLSLVNTTCKNDGTPHGVRGLQKEYLRCVRANIKAQTDFAETSRQHRRGMEDNGRELDTTFADGAASPMESFIDLVSQRQKHERRRIIQDYLDVLAQKPAATIEYLDPQMVMRDVEGLPKMPPEILNGSGTTQNTAGVVLKELVDQLEQSVLRAKMLLKREQNLLAKIKASSTRITSQGSRLEAVGMTRSVLINWIEAELSRAGDGAPDAISQDPTSPDKRGKHLIESELLSIQRQYARYTKARQALIIAVTRDLGLPDASPAEEEADLQSKQSPYNSNGMEITYPYLEEIISLSSEQKAMIQQKSHLTISLSKQLKEANQGLDRLADESHLLPAHPMPAVKTQRKGLEGPISFGDEISNHEKPDSSLRARAWVYAAQSAGHATRDAVSAKLEEGSMALDDAYQTLLELQRLLGLEPEVGSGNGAQKSRDIWADLDGNLGVIKGEGLD
;
A
#
# COMPACT_ATOMS: atom_id res chain seq x y z
N MET A 1 32.69 59.41 -26.10
CA MET A 1 33.67 59.20 -25.02
C MET A 1 33.41 57.82 -24.47
N ASP A 2 33.86 56.82 -25.22
CA ASP A 2 33.67 55.41 -24.93
C ASP A 2 34.79 54.94 -24.00
N GLN A 3 34.43 54.60 -22.76
CA GLN A 3 35.32 53.88 -21.86
C GLN A 3 34.62 52.58 -21.46
N HIS A 4 34.72 51.58 -22.34
CA HIS A 4 34.39 50.21 -21.99
C HIS A 4 35.44 49.68 -21.01
N GLN A 5 35.05 49.44 -19.76
CA GLN A 5 35.80 48.53 -18.88
C GLN A 5 35.94 47.18 -19.59
N PRO A 6 37.15 46.59 -19.66
CA PRO A 6 37.33 45.30 -20.32
C PRO A 6 36.60 44.23 -19.50
N LEU A 7 35.54 43.67 -20.09
CA LEU A 7 34.85 42.48 -19.58
C LEU A 7 35.89 41.35 -19.36
N PRO A 8 35.72 40.47 -18.36
CA PRO A 8 36.62 39.33 -18.13
C PRO A 8 36.84 38.53 -19.42
N GLU A 9 38.07 38.08 -19.69
CA GLU A 9 38.45 37.41 -20.95
C GLU A 9 37.56 36.19 -21.28
N ALA A 10 37.09 35.48 -20.26
CA ALA A 10 36.13 34.38 -20.38
C ALA A 10 34.76 34.84 -20.91
N VAL A 11 34.28 36.00 -20.45
CA VAL A 11 33.02 36.61 -20.90
C VAL A 11 33.16 37.16 -22.31
N GLN A 12 34.31 37.76 -22.66
CA GLN A 12 34.58 38.19 -24.03
C GLN A 12 34.64 37.01 -25.01
N LYS A 13 35.23 35.88 -24.59
CA LYS A 13 35.27 34.65 -25.40
C LYS A 13 33.87 34.06 -25.59
N ALA A 14 33.06 34.02 -24.52
CA ALA A 14 31.68 33.56 -24.59
C ALA A 14 30.82 34.49 -25.47
N GLN A 15 31.00 35.82 -25.34
CA GLN A 15 30.31 36.81 -26.15
C GLN A 15 30.68 36.65 -27.63
N ARG A 16 31.97 36.55 -27.97
CA ARG A 16 32.41 36.30 -29.36
C ARG A 16 31.87 35.00 -29.96
N LEU A 17 31.66 33.96 -29.15
CA LEU A 17 31.05 32.69 -29.60
C LEU A 17 29.53 32.79 -29.76
N LEU A 18 28.87 33.64 -28.97
CA LEU A 18 27.42 33.82 -28.97
C LEU A 18 26.95 34.96 -29.86
N ASP A 19 27.81 35.90 -30.23
CA ASP A 19 27.52 37.04 -31.11
C ASP A 19 26.88 36.63 -32.46
N PRO A 20 27.24 35.49 -33.09
CA PRO A 20 26.53 35.01 -34.29
C PRO A 20 25.08 34.57 -34.02
N TYR A 21 24.77 34.15 -32.79
CA TYR A 21 23.48 33.57 -32.38
C TYR A 21 22.60 34.54 -31.57
N ILE A 22 23.17 35.60 -31.02
CA ILE A 22 22.46 36.69 -30.35
C ILE A 22 22.00 37.66 -31.42
N LYS A 23 20.71 37.61 -31.75
CA LYS A 23 20.06 38.53 -32.70
C LYS A 23 19.19 39.54 -31.97
N GLN A 24 19.09 40.75 -32.49
CA GLN A 24 18.18 41.75 -31.94
C GLN A 24 16.74 41.25 -32.06
N ARG A 25 15.85 41.64 -31.12
CA ARG A 25 14.46 41.14 -31.09
C ARG A 25 13.75 41.27 -32.44
N GLN A 26 14.00 42.35 -33.17
CA GLN A 26 13.46 42.63 -34.50
C GLN A 26 14.01 41.67 -35.57
N GLU A 27 15.32 41.41 -35.56
CA GLU A 27 15.96 40.44 -36.45
C GLU A 27 15.48 39.02 -36.16
N ALA A 28 15.32 38.65 -34.89
CA ALA A 28 14.78 37.35 -34.49
C ALA A 28 13.33 37.17 -34.95
N THR A 29 12.48 38.21 -34.86
CA THR A 29 11.13 38.17 -35.42
C THR A 29 11.14 38.09 -36.94
N HIS A 30 12.04 38.81 -37.63
CA HIS A 30 12.18 38.75 -39.07
C HIS A 30 12.64 37.36 -39.55
N ILE A 31 13.65 36.78 -38.88
CA ILE A 31 14.13 35.42 -39.15
C ILE A 31 13.01 34.40 -38.92
N ARG A 32 12.22 34.53 -37.85
CA ARG A 32 11.06 33.65 -37.62
C ARG A 32 9.99 33.81 -38.68
N GLN A 33 9.72 35.02 -39.16
CA GLN A 33 8.78 35.25 -40.26
C GLN A 33 9.27 34.65 -41.57
N VAL A 34 10.55 34.80 -41.89
CA VAL A 34 11.18 34.21 -43.09
C VAL A 34 11.23 32.67 -43.01
N LEU A 35 11.53 32.12 -41.84
CA LEU A 35 11.49 30.67 -41.62
C LEU A 35 10.07 30.13 -41.66
N ALA A 36 9.10 30.86 -41.10
CA ALA A 36 7.69 30.49 -41.17
C ALA A 36 7.20 30.52 -42.62
N SER A 37 7.52 31.54 -43.41
CA SER A 37 7.14 31.60 -44.82
C SER A 37 7.81 30.50 -45.65
N HIS A 38 9.10 30.23 -45.40
CA HIS A 38 9.82 29.13 -46.06
C HIS A 38 9.26 27.75 -45.66
N LEU A 39 8.96 27.52 -44.38
CA LEU A 39 8.34 26.25 -43.96
C LEU A 39 6.91 26.12 -44.51
N THR A 40 6.15 27.21 -44.60
CA THR A 40 4.80 27.21 -45.19
C THR A 40 4.87 26.88 -46.68
N SER A 41 5.86 27.39 -47.42
CA SER A 41 6.03 27.05 -48.84
C SER A 41 6.47 25.60 -49.07
N HIS A 42 7.17 24.98 -48.11
CA HIS A 42 7.64 23.59 -48.20
C HIS A 42 6.70 22.55 -47.56
N VAL A 43 5.68 22.98 -46.79
CA VAL A 43 4.72 22.10 -46.09
C VAL A 43 3.37 21.97 -46.81
N GLY A 44 3.20 22.69 -47.93
CA GLY A 44 2.11 22.48 -48.88
C GLY A 44 0.92 23.43 -48.68
N GLN A 45 0.64 24.18 -49.75
CA GLN A 45 -0.64 24.84 -50.01
C GLN A 45 -1.72 23.76 -50.17
N ASP A 46 -2.63 23.62 -49.21
CA ASP A 46 -4.00 23.21 -49.57
C ASP A 46 -5.10 23.63 -48.58
N VAL A 47 -4.79 24.45 -47.56
CA VAL A 47 -5.84 25.11 -46.78
C VAL A 47 -5.35 26.50 -46.37
N ASP A 48 -6.15 27.52 -46.67
CA ASP A 48 -6.01 28.90 -46.23
C ASP A 48 -6.02 28.99 -44.69
N ILE A 49 -4.90 28.66 -44.06
CA ILE A 49 -4.68 28.86 -42.63
C ILE A 49 -3.44 29.72 -42.48
N SER A 50 -3.66 31.04 -42.53
CA SER A 50 -2.70 32.04 -42.10
C SER A 50 -2.15 31.66 -40.71
N LEU A 51 -0.88 31.25 -40.66
CA LEU A 51 -0.19 30.83 -39.44
C LEU A 51 0.15 32.06 -38.56
N ALA A 52 -0.87 32.64 -37.93
CA ALA A 52 -0.71 33.51 -36.76
C ALA A 52 -0.62 32.70 -35.44
N ARG A 53 -0.51 31.37 -35.54
CA ARG A 53 -0.55 30.44 -34.41
C ARG A 53 0.86 29.90 -34.10
N PRO A 54 1.30 29.89 -32.82
CA PRO A 54 2.60 29.35 -32.45
C PRO A 54 2.74 27.88 -32.89
N LEU A 55 3.94 27.54 -33.36
CA LEU A 55 4.35 26.25 -33.95
C LEU A 55 4.14 25.01 -33.04
N SER A 56 3.59 25.17 -31.84
CA SER A 56 3.27 24.07 -30.93
C SER A 56 1.93 23.38 -31.22
N LEU A 57 1.11 23.92 -32.14
CA LEU A 57 -0.26 23.45 -32.40
C LEU A 57 -0.62 23.43 -33.89
N VAL A 58 0.15 22.71 -34.71
CA VAL A 58 -0.19 22.51 -36.13
C VAL A 58 -1.19 21.36 -36.27
N ASN A 59 -2.37 21.68 -36.78
CA ASN A 59 -3.44 20.73 -37.08
C ASN A 59 -3.08 19.85 -38.29
N THR A 60 -3.42 18.57 -38.16
CA THR A 60 -3.02 17.45 -39.00
C THR A 60 -4.03 17.23 -40.12
N THR A 61 -3.72 17.71 -41.33
CA THR A 61 -4.33 17.22 -42.58
C THR A 61 -3.51 17.73 -43.76
N CYS A 62 -2.32 17.17 -43.97
CA CYS A 62 -1.61 17.36 -45.22
C CYS A 62 -1.04 16.00 -45.67
N LYS A 63 -1.71 15.41 -46.66
CA LYS A 63 -1.17 14.33 -47.48
C LYS A 63 -0.52 14.99 -48.68
N ASN A 64 0.79 14.86 -48.87
CA ASN A 64 1.32 14.21 -50.07
C ASN A 64 2.83 14.18 -50.18
N ASP A 65 3.22 13.16 -50.96
CA ASP A 65 4.52 12.79 -51.44
C ASP A 65 5.15 13.86 -52.35
N GLY A 66 6.45 14.06 -52.18
CA GLY A 66 7.25 14.91 -53.06
C GLY A 66 8.36 15.59 -52.28
N THR A 67 9.58 15.08 -52.39
CA THR A 67 10.78 15.77 -51.90
C THR A 67 11.08 17.00 -52.75
N PRO A 68 10.91 18.24 -52.26
CA PRO A 68 11.35 19.41 -53.00
C PRO A 68 12.86 19.59 -52.79
N HIS A 69 13.57 19.72 -53.89
CA HIS A 69 15.02 19.85 -53.94
C HIS A 69 15.44 21.21 -53.37
N GLY A 70 16.41 21.21 -52.44
CA GLY A 70 17.04 22.44 -51.91
C GLY A 70 17.46 22.37 -50.44
N VAL A 71 16.91 21.43 -49.66
CA VAL A 71 17.15 21.36 -48.22
C VAL A 71 18.38 20.50 -47.89
N ARG A 72 19.50 21.11 -47.48
CA ARG A 72 20.75 20.42 -47.10
C ARG A 72 20.98 20.45 -45.58
N GLY A 73 21.59 19.38 -45.06
CA GLY A 73 22.08 19.31 -43.68
C GLY A 73 20.98 19.16 -42.62
N LEU A 74 21.13 19.89 -41.51
CA LEU A 74 20.28 19.81 -40.32
C LEU A 74 18.80 20.06 -40.61
N GLN A 75 18.48 20.92 -41.58
CA GLN A 75 17.10 21.22 -41.96
C GLN A 75 16.43 20.02 -42.64
N LYS A 76 17.17 19.20 -43.40
CA LYS A 76 16.68 17.94 -43.97
C LYS A 76 16.39 16.93 -42.85
N GLU A 77 17.26 16.88 -41.85
CA GLU A 77 17.12 15.99 -40.70
C GLU A 77 15.92 16.38 -39.83
N TYR A 78 15.75 17.68 -39.57
CA TYR A 78 14.58 18.20 -38.88
C TYR A 78 13.28 17.88 -39.63
N LEU A 79 13.23 18.11 -40.95
CA LEU A 79 12.06 17.73 -41.75
C LEU A 79 11.81 16.22 -41.75
N ARG A 80 12.86 15.39 -41.73
CA ARG A 80 12.73 13.93 -41.56
C ARG A 80 12.10 13.58 -40.22
N CYS A 81 12.57 14.17 -39.12
CA CYS A 81 12.03 13.95 -37.78
C CYS A 81 10.58 14.45 -37.66
N VAL A 82 10.26 15.60 -38.24
CA VAL A 82 8.89 16.13 -38.25
C VAL A 82 7.96 15.19 -39.02
N ARG A 83 8.37 14.71 -40.20
CA ARG A 83 7.60 13.71 -40.97
C ARG A 83 7.44 12.40 -40.20
N ALA A 84 8.49 11.92 -39.54
CA ALA A 84 8.43 10.70 -38.73
C ALA A 84 7.50 10.85 -37.53
N ASN A 85 7.48 12.02 -36.87
CA ASN A 85 6.57 12.31 -35.77
C ASN A 85 5.12 12.39 -36.26
N ILE A 86 4.86 13.05 -37.39
CA ILE A 86 3.53 13.09 -38.01
C ILE A 86 3.06 11.66 -38.32
N LYS A 87 3.93 10.83 -38.91
CA LYS A 87 3.62 9.42 -39.17
C LYS A 87 3.33 8.63 -37.88
N ALA A 88 4.16 8.78 -36.85
CA ALA A 88 3.95 8.09 -35.58
C ALA A 88 2.60 8.48 -34.93
N GLN A 89 2.21 9.75 -35.04
CA GLN A 89 0.92 10.23 -34.55
C GLN A 89 -0.25 9.70 -35.36
N THR A 90 -0.13 9.60 -36.69
CA THR A 90 -1.18 8.98 -37.52
C THR A 90 -1.32 7.49 -37.21
N ASP A 91 -0.21 6.77 -37.09
CA ASP A 91 -0.20 5.34 -36.80
C ASP A 91 -0.80 5.07 -35.40
N PHE A 92 -0.50 5.94 -34.41
CA PHE A 92 -1.13 5.88 -33.08
C PHE A 92 -2.63 6.20 -33.13
N ALA A 93 -3.03 7.23 -33.88
CA ALA A 93 -4.43 7.57 -34.05
C ALA A 93 -5.22 6.46 -34.76
N GLU A 94 -4.61 5.76 -35.71
CA GLU A 94 -5.19 4.61 -36.39
C GLU A 94 -5.30 3.39 -35.46
N THR A 95 -4.22 3.05 -34.75
CA THR A 95 -4.19 1.94 -33.78
C THR A 95 -5.20 2.16 -32.65
N SER A 96 -5.32 3.38 -32.13
CA SER A 96 -6.31 3.73 -31.10
C SER A 96 -7.75 3.67 -31.63
N ARG A 97 -8.00 4.06 -32.88
CA ARG A 97 -9.31 3.88 -33.53
C ARG A 97 -9.62 2.41 -33.76
N GLN A 98 -8.64 1.59 -34.15
CA GLN A 98 -8.81 0.15 -34.31
C GLN A 98 -9.10 -0.54 -32.98
N HIS A 99 -8.42 -0.16 -31.89
CA HIS A 99 -8.75 -0.63 -30.55
C HIS A 99 -10.17 -0.22 -30.12
N ARG A 100 -10.59 1.01 -30.43
CA ARG A 100 -11.97 1.45 -30.13
C ARG A 100 -13.01 0.68 -30.95
N ARG A 101 -12.76 0.45 -32.25
CA ARG A 101 -13.65 -0.35 -33.10
C ARG A 101 -13.68 -1.83 -32.73
N GLY A 102 -12.54 -2.42 -32.37
CA GLY A 102 -12.44 -3.80 -31.92
C GLY A 102 -13.20 -4.06 -30.61
N MET A 103 -13.36 -3.05 -29.75
CA MET A 103 -14.25 -3.14 -28.58
C MET A 103 -15.74 -3.05 -28.94
N GLU A 104 -16.10 -2.38 -30.03
CA GLU A 104 -17.48 -2.24 -30.49
C GLU A 104 -17.95 -3.43 -31.36
N ASP A 105 -17.06 -4.02 -32.16
CA ASP A 105 -17.37 -5.19 -33.02
C ASP A 105 -17.42 -6.51 -32.23
N ASN A 106 -16.54 -6.71 -31.23
CA ASN A 106 -16.64 -7.85 -30.30
C ASN A 106 -17.86 -7.77 -29.37
N GLY A 107 -18.59 -6.65 -29.36
CA GLY A 107 -19.85 -6.50 -28.63
C GLY A 107 -21.07 -7.08 -29.35
N ARG A 108 -20.95 -7.59 -30.59
CA ARG A 108 -22.09 -8.08 -31.39
C ARG A 108 -22.03 -9.53 -31.86
N GLU A 109 -20.94 -10.28 -31.63
CA GLU A 109 -20.79 -11.65 -32.14
C GLU A 109 -20.68 -12.76 -31.07
N LEU A 110 -20.93 -12.46 -29.79
CA LEU A 110 -20.88 -13.44 -28.69
C LEU A 110 -22.18 -13.54 -27.89
N ASP A 111 -23.33 -13.46 -28.57
CA ASP A 111 -24.63 -13.86 -28.02
C ASP A 111 -24.96 -15.31 -28.42
N THR A 112 -24.13 -16.28 -28.06
CA THR A 112 -24.54 -17.67 -27.83
C THR A 112 -23.34 -18.49 -27.35
N THR A 113 -23.11 -18.53 -26.04
CA THR A 113 -22.93 -19.78 -25.27
C THR A 113 -22.72 -19.42 -23.80
N PHE A 114 -23.72 -19.76 -22.99
CA PHE A 114 -23.58 -19.85 -21.55
C PHE A 114 -22.51 -20.89 -21.19
N ALA A 115 -21.44 -20.48 -20.50
CA ALA A 115 -20.84 -21.20 -19.37
C ALA A 115 -19.57 -20.48 -18.88
N ASP A 116 -19.63 -20.10 -17.60
CA ASP A 116 -18.54 -19.88 -16.66
C ASP A 116 -17.65 -18.61 -16.79
N GLY A 117 -17.79 -17.74 -15.78
CA GLY A 117 -16.74 -16.85 -15.29
C GLY A 117 -16.13 -15.86 -16.29
N ALA A 118 -16.91 -14.90 -16.79
CA ALA A 118 -16.35 -13.75 -17.50
C ALA A 118 -15.62 -12.81 -16.53
N ALA A 119 -14.42 -13.21 -16.11
CA ALA A 119 -13.42 -12.33 -15.56
C ALA A 119 -13.20 -11.20 -16.57
N SER A 120 -13.33 -9.95 -16.13
CA SER A 120 -13.14 -8.77 -16.97
C SER A 120 -11.85 -8.92 -17.80
N PRO A 121 -11.75 -8.42 -19.04
CA PRO A 121 -10.50 -8.48 -19.83
C PRO A 121 -9.30 -7.90 -19.05
N MET A 122 -9.55 -7.00 -18.10
CA MET A 122 -8.56 -6.51 -17.15
C MET A 122 -8.13 -7.55 -16.10
N GLU A 123 -9.07 -8.35 -15.60
CA GLU A 123 -8.81 -9.47 -14.68
C GLU A 123 -8.04 -10.60 -15.38
N SER A 124 -8.40 -10.91 -16.63
CA SER A 124 -7.62 -11.81 -17.50
C SER A 124 -6.19 -11.31 -17.73
N PHE A 125 -6.01 -10.00 -17.92
CA PHE A 125 -4.67 -9.40 -18.04
C PHE A 125 -3.89 -9.46 -16.72
N ILE A 126 -4.53 -9.19 -15.58
CA ILE A 126 -3.91 -9.30 -14.25
C ILE A 126 -3.48 -10.75 -13.98
N ASP A 127 -4.30 -11.72 -14.37
CA ASP A 127 -3.99 -13.14 -14.24
C ASP A 127 -2.81 -13.54 -15.12
N LEU A 128 -2.77 -13.06 -16.37
CA LEU A 128 -1.63 -13.31 -17.27
C LEU A 128 -0.33 -12.71 -16.71
N VAL A 129 -0.38 -11.47 -16.21
CA VAL A 129 0.78 -10.82 -15.58
C VAL A 129 1.22 -11.58 -14.32
N SER A 130 0.27 -12.03 -13.51
CA SER A 130 0.53 -12.82 -12.31
C SER A 130 1.14 -14.18 -12.64
N GLN A 131 0.66 -14.84 -13.70
CA GLN A 131 1.23 -16.08 -14.21
C GLN A 131 2.66 -15.87 -14.73
N ARG A 132 2.90 -14.80 -15.48
CA ARG A 132 4.24 -14.43 -15.96
C ARG A 132 5.20 -14.20 -14.80
N GLN A 133 4.78 -13.46 -13.78
CA GLN A 133 5.59 -13.23 -12.58
C GLN A 133 5.91 -14.53 -11.82
N LYS A 134 4.92 -15.44 -11.70
CA LYS A 134 5.13 -16.76 -11.10
C LYS A 134 6.12 -17.60 -11.93
N HIS A 135 6.04 -17.54 -13.24
CA HIS A 135 6.97 -18.24 -14.14
C HIS A 135 8.40 -17.73 -13.99
N GLU A 136 8.61 -16.40 -14.01
CA GLU A 136 9.94 -15.81 -13.80
C GLU A 136 10.52 -16.20 -12.43
N ARG A 137 9.70 -16.20 -11.37
CA ARG A 137 10.15 -16.64 -10.05
C ARG A 137 10.57 -18.11 -10.03
N ARG A 138 9.82 -18.99 -10.71
CA ARG A 138 10.19 -20.41 -10.82
C ARG A 138 11.46 -20.60 -11.62
N ARG A 139 11.64 -19.85 -12.71
CA ARG A 139 12.87 -19.84 -13.50
C ARG A 139 14.07 -19.44 -12.66
N ILE A 140 13.96 -18.36 -11.89
CA ILE A 140 15.03 -17.92 -10.98
C ILE A 140 15.36 -19.01 -9.95
N ILE A 141 14.35 -19.66 -9.35
CA ILE A 141 14.58 -20.75 -8.40
C ILE A 141 15.27 -21.94 -9.09
N GLN A 142 14.85 -22.29 -10.31
CA GLN A 142 15.49 -23.35 -11.09
C GLN A 142 16.93 -23.00 -11.40
N ASP A 143 17.21 -21.77 -11.85
CA ASP A 143 18.57 -21.29 -12.11
C ASP A 143 19.45 -21.38 -10.85
N TYR A 144 18.91 -21.01 -9.68
CA TYR A 144 19.63 -21.18 -8.40
C TYR A 144 19.81 -22.64 -7.99
N LEU A 145 18.82 -23.51 -8.25
CA LEU A 145 18.95 -24.94 -8.00
C LEU A 145 20.00 -25.57 -8.93
N ASP A 146 20.04 -25.17 -10.19
CA ASP A 146 21.03 -25.64 -11.15
C ASP A 146 22.45 -25.16 -10.76
N VAL A 147 22.58 -23.91 -10.30
CA VAL A 147 23.84 -23.37 -9.75
C VAL A 147 24.25 -24.12 -8.48
N LEU A 148 23.30 -24.47 -7.60
CA LEU A 148 23.58 -25.26 -6.39
C LEU A 148 23.96 -26.70 -6.73
N ALA A 149 23.33 -27.31 -7.73
CA ALA A 149 23.66 -28.64 -8.22
C ALA A 149 25.06 -28.69 -8.87
N GLN A 150 25.52 -27.57 -9.46
CA GLN A 150 26.89 -27.44 -9.98
C GLN A 150 27.95 -27.25 -8.88
N LYS A 151 27.57 -27.00 -7.61
CA LYS A 151 28.53 -26.91 -6.51
C LYS A 151 28.89 -28.31 -5.98
N PRO A 152 30.18 -28.62 -5.77
CA PRO A 152 30.64 -29.94 -5.32
C PRO A 152 30.20 -30.31 -3.89
N ALA A 153 29.56 -29.40 -3.16
CA ALA A 153 28.98 -29.67 -1.84
C ALA A 153 27.56 -30.29 -1.90
N ALA A 154 26.96 -30.39 -3.09
CA ALA A 154 25.61 -30.94 -3.30
C ALA A 154 25.60 -32.41 -3.78
N THR A 155 26.77 -32.98 -4.08
CA THR A 155 26.89 -34.42 -4.37
C THR A 155 26.78 -35.21 -3.06
N ILE A 156 25.97 -36.26 -3.05
CA ILE A 156 25.72 -37.15 -1.89
C ILE A 156 27.05 -37.70 -1.32
N GLU A 157 28.07 -37.81 -2.16
CA GLU A 157 29.43 -38.24 -1.83
C GLU A 157 30.21 -37.25 -0.94
N TYR A 158 29.88 -35.94 -0.97
CA TYR A 158 30.56 -34.92 -0.14
C TYR A 158 30.06 -34.88 1.32
N LEU A 159 28.90 -35.49 1.58
CA LEU A 159 28.38 -35.70 2.95
C LEU A 159 28.76 -37.05 3.54
N ASP A 160 29.51 -37.90 2.83
CA ASP A 160 30.02 -39.16 3.38
C ASP A 160 31.11 -38.85 4.43
N PRO A 161 30.88 -39.17 5.72
CA PRO A 161 31.85 -38.93 6.78
C PRO A 161 33.21 -39.58 6.51
N GLN A 162 33.23 -40.69 5.75
CA GLN A 162 34.47 -41.41 5.41
C GLN A 162 35.36 -40.62 4.44
N MET A 163 34.77 -39.84 3.52
CA MET A 163 35.53 -39.07 2.53
C MET A 163 36.03 -37.74 3.11
N VAL A 164 35.23 -37.09 3.96
CA VAL A 164 35.60 -35.85 4.67
C VAL A 164 36.69 -36.09 5.73
N MET A 165 36.75 -37.28 6.33
CA MET A 165 37.81 -37.63 7.28
C MET A 165 39.11 -38.11 6.63
N ARG A 166 39.14 -38.29 5.30
CA ARG A 166 40.34 -38.70 4.56
C ARG A 166 41.36 -37.57 4.40
N ASP A 167 40.89 -36.32 4.31
CA ASP A 167 41.73 -35.12 4.24
C ASP A 167 42.20 -34.63 5.63
N VAL A 168 41.87 -35.36 6.69
CA VAL A 168 42.24 -35.05 8.08
C VAL A 168 43.10 -36.18 8.65
N GLU A 169 44.21 -36.51 7.98
CA GLU A 169 45.22 -37.48 8.44
C GLU A 169 46.03 -37.02 9.69
N GLY A 170 45.52 -36.06 10.46
CA GLY A 170 46.25 -35.40 11.55
C GLY A 170 45.59 -35.40 12.93
N LEU A 171 44.43 -36.03 13.14
CA LEU A 171 43.78 -36.08 14.46
C LEU A 171 43.73 -37.51 15.04
N PRO A 172 43.90 -37.67 16.37
CA PRO A 172 43.94 -38.98 17.01
C PRO A 172 42.58 -39.69 16.91
N LYS A 173 42.62 -40.97 16.52
CA LYS A 173 41.44 -41.86 16.43
C LYS A 173 40.66 -41.84 17.75
N MET A 174 39.38 -41.45 17.70
CA MET A 174 38.47 -41.60 18.84
C MET A 174 38.23 -43.08 19.13
N PRO A 175 38.13 -43.48 20.42
CA PRO A 175 37.89 -44.87 20.80
C PRO A 175 36.50 -45.36 20.34
N PRO A 176 36.39 -46.62 19.89
CA PRO A 176 35.14 -47.19 19.38
C PRO A 176 34.04 -47.37 20.45
N GLU A 177 34.32 -47.14 21.74
CA GLU A 177 33.34 -47.27 22.82
C GLU A 177 32.19 -46.25 22.77
N ILE A 178 32.30 -45.13 22.05
CA ILE A 178 31.20 -44.15 21.93
C ILE A 178 30.20 -44.54 20.82
N LEU A 179 30.57 -45.49 19.94
CA LEU A 179 29.67 -46.03 18.92
C LEU A 179 28.78 -47.17 19.43
N ASN A 180 29.13 -47.80 20.57
CA ASN A 180 28.43 -48.97 21.13
C ASN A 180 27.98 -48.77 22.60
N GLY A 181 27.54 -47.56 22.95
CA GLY A 181 27.10 -47.21 24.30
C GLY A 181 25.59 -47.34 24.53
N SER A 182 24.98 -48.50 24.23
CA SER A 182 23.65 -48.85 24.78
C SER A 182 23.78 -50.14 25.57
N GLY A 183 24.20 -49.99 26.83
CA GLY A 183 24.46 -51.10 27.74
C GLY A 183 24.34 -50.67 29.20
N THR A 184 23.12 -50.78 29.72
CA THR A 184 22.80 -51.16 31.10
C THR A 184 23.49 -50.41 32.25
N THR A 185 22.86 -49.33 32.75
CA THR A 185 22.66 -49.14 34.21
C THR A 185 21.25 -48.55 34.45
N GLN A 186 20.35 -49.46 34.82
CA GLN A 186 18.94 -49.20 35.11
C GLN A 186 18.79 -48.48 36.46
N ASN A 187 17.93 -47.44 36.48
CA ASN A 187 17.12 -46.96 37.61
C ASN A 187 17.53 -45.66 38.36
N THR A 188 18.67 -45.02 38.10
CA THR A 188 18.93 -43.63 38.58
C THR A 188 19.25 -42.65 37.46
N ALA A 189 19.87 -43.12 36.37
CA ALA A 189 20.13 -42.31 35.18
C ALA A 189 18.86 -41.92 34.41
N GLY A 190 17.75 -42.66 34.55
CA GLY A 190 16.49 -42.35 33.86
C GLY A 190 15.78 -41.09 34.38
N VAL A 191 15.97 -40.74 35.66
CA VAL A 191 15.43 -39.50 36.24
C VAL A 191 16.36 -38.33 35.91
N VAL A 192 17.68 -38.51 36.00
CA VAL A 192 18.67 -37.49 35.62
C VAL A 192 18.65 -37.18 34.13
N LEU A 193 18.42 -38.18 33.27
CA LEU A 193 18.28 -37.96 31.83
C LEU A 193 16.98 -37.23 31.50
N LYS A 194 15.87 -37.55 32.18
CA LYS A 194 14.61 -36.81 32.01
C LYS A 194 14.75 -35.36 32.49
N GLU A 195 15.38 -35.13 33.63
CA GLU A 195 15.66 -33.77 34.12
C GLU A 195 16.61 -33.01 33.17
N LEU A 196 17.60 -33.67 32.59
CA LEU A 196 18.50 -33.06 31.60
C LEU A 196 17.78 -32.76 30.28
N VAL A 197 16.88 -33.65 29.85
CA VAL A 197 16.01 -33.43 28.69
C VAL A 197 15.04 -32.27 28.96
N ASP A 198 14.42 -32.21 30.14
CA ASP A 198 13.52 -31.11 30.53
C ASP A 198 14.27 -29.77 30.60
N GLN A 199 15.50 -29.76 31.13
CA GLN A 199 16.37 -28.58 31.12
C GLN A 199 16.79 -28.18 29.70
N LEU A 200 17.08 -29.15 28.84
CA LEU A 200 17.40 -28.91 27.45
C LEU A 200 16.18 -28.35 26.72
N GLU A 201 15.00 -28.95 26.89
CA GLU A 201 13.74 -28.47 26.34
C GLU A 201 13.42 -27.04 26.80
N GLN A 202 13.62 -26.75 28.10
CA GLN A 202 13.43 -25.42 28.64
C GLN A 202 14.44 -24.41 28.07
N SER A 203 15.71 -24.81 27.90
CA SER A 203 16.74 -23.97 27.29
C SER A 203 16.49 -23.72 25.80
N VAL A 204 16.05 -24.75 25.06
CA VAL A 204 15.68 -24.66 23.64
C VAL A 204 14.44 -23.81 23.46
N LEU A 205 13.45 -23.92 24.36
CA LEU A 205 12.27 -23.06 24.36
C LEU A 205 12.66 -21.59 24.62
N ARG A 206 13.49 -21.33 25.62
CA ARG A 206 14.03 -19.98 25.90
C ARG A 206 14.81 -19.42 24.71
N ALA A 207 15.69 -20.21 24.11
CA ALA A 207 16.45 -19.83 22.94
C ALA A 207 15.55 -19.56 21.72
N LYS A 208 14.52 -20.40 21.49
CA LYS A 208 13.53 -20.18 20.42
C LYS A 208 12.71 -18.91 20.65
N MET A 209 12.36 -18.58 21.89
CA MET A 209 11.66 -17.34 22.21
C MET A 209 12.56 -16.12 21.99
N LEU A 210 13.83 -16.18 22.40
CA LEU A 210 14.81 -15.13 22.13
C LEU A 210 15.03 -14.94 20.63
N LEU A 211 15.20 -16.02 19.88
CA LEU A 211 15.34 -15.98 18.43
C LEU A 211 14.11 -15.37 17.76
N LYS A 212 12.89 -15.74 18.17
CA LYS A 212 11.67 -15.12 17.63
C LYS A 212 11.60 -13.63 17.96
N ARG A 213 12.02 -13.21 19.16
CA ARG A 213 12.08 -11.80 19.55
C ARG A 213 13.07 -11.03 18.67
N GLU A 214 14.25 -11.60 18.43
CA GLU A 214 15.27 -11.02 17.56
C GLU A 214 14.84 -10.97 16.09
N GLN A 215 14.22 -12.03 15.58
CA GLN A 215 13.65 -12.07 14.23
C GLN A 215 12.55 -11.02 14.06
N ASN A 216 11.66 -10.85 15.05
CA ASN A 216 10.65 -9.81 15.03
C ASN A 216 11.27 -8.41 15.07
N LEU A 217 12.35 -8.22 15.84
CA LEU A 217 13.08 -6.95 15.90
C LEU A 217 13.80 -6.65 14.57
N LEU A 218 14.44 -7.66 13.96
CA LEU A 218 15.02 -7.56 12.62
C LEU A 218 13.97 -7.29 11.55
N ALA A 219 12.80 -7.93 11.62
CA ALA A 219 11.71 -7.68 10.69
C ALA A 219 11.20 -6.22 10.80
N LYS A 220 11.07 -5.71 12.03
CA LYS A 220 10.73 -4.30 12.28
C LYS A 220 11.79 -3.34 11.72
N ILE A 221 13.08 -3.63 11.92
CA ILE A 221 14.19 -2.84 11.37
C ILE A 221 14.25 -2.92 9.84
N LYS A 222 13.99 -4.08 9.24
CA LYS A 222 13.94 -4.24 7.78
C LYS A 222 12.72 -3.53 7.17
N ALA A 223 11.58 -3.55 7.86
CA ALA A 223 10.37 -2.83 7.44
C ALA A 223 10.55 -1.31 7.51
N SER A 224 11.26 -0.80 8.53
CA SER A 224 11.65 0.61 8.57
C SER A 224 12.76 0.93 7.56
N SER A 225 13.77 0.08 7.41
CA SER A 225 14.89 0.28 6.47
C SER A 225 14.50 0.29 4.99
N THR A 226 13.51 -0.50 4.58
CA THR A 226 12.97 -0.46 3.21
C THR A 226 12.30 0.89 2.88
N ARG A 227 11.92 1.70 3.89
CA ARG A 227 11.41 3.07 3.72
C ARG A 227 12.51 4.14 3.73
N ILE A 228 13.76 3.78 4.04
CA ILE A 228 14.84 4.73 4.38
C ILE A 228 15.59 5.34 3.17
N THR A 229 15.32 4.91 1.93
CA THR A 229 16.02 5.44 0.74
C THR A 229 15.43 6.74 0.17
N SER A 230 14.55 7.42 0.91
CA SER A 230 13.95 8.70 0.54
C SER A 230 14.19 9.72 1.65
N GLN A 231 14.37 11.01 1.31
CA GLN A 231 14.71 12.09 2.25
C GLN A 231 13.81 12.21 3.49
N GLY A 232 12.65 11.53 3.52
CA GLY A 232 11.84 11.33 4.72
C GLY A 232 12.56 10.60 5.86
N SER A 233 13.57 9.77 5.57
CA SER A 233 14.32 9.00 6.57
C SER A 233 15.24 9.84 7.45
N ARG A 234 15.78 10.94 6.90
CA ARG A 234 16.54 11.92 7.69
C ARG A 234 15.63 12.68 8.64
N LEU A 235 14.44 13.04 8.18
CA LEU A 235 13.44 13.74 9.00
C LEU A 235 12.89 12.82 10.10
N GLU A 236 12.65 11.55 9.79
CA GLU A 236 12.21 10.53 10.74
C GLU A 236 13.31 10.19 11.75
N ALA A 237 14.58 10.06 11.31
CA ALA A 237 15.72 9.87 12.21
C ALA A 237 15.90 11.07 13.15
N VAL A 238 15.77 12.30 12.64
CA VAL A 238 15.79 13.51 13.47
C VAL A 238 14.59 13.53 14.43
N GLY A 239 13.41 13.13 13.97
CA GLY A 239 12.21 12.96 14.80
C GLY A 239 12.41 11.95 15.93
N MET A 240 13.02 10.81 15.66
CA MET A 240 13.36 9.78 16.64
C MET A 240 14.43 10.25 17.62
N THR A 241 15.47 10.95 17.16
CA THR A 241 16.45 11.54 18.08
C THR A 241 15.81 12.59 18.98
N ARG A 242 14.87 13.39 18.46
CA ARG A 242 14.09 14.35 19.24
C ARG A 242 13.23 13.64 20.28
N SER A 243 12.50 12.58 19.92
CA SER A 243 11.67 11.85 20.89
C SER A 243 12.50 11.13 21.95
N VAL A 244 13.67 10.58 21.59
CA VAL A 244 14.59 9.96 22.56
C VAL A 244 15.17 11.01 23.50
N LEU A 245 15.56 12.19 23.00
CA LEU A 245 16.01 13.29 23.84
C LEU A 245 14.90 13.81 24.75
N ILE A 246 13.66 13.93 24.25
CA ILE A 246 12.51 14.33 25.06
C ILE A 246 12.28 13.30 26.16
N ASN A 247 12.21 12.01 25.84
CA ASN A 247 12.04 10.97 26.87
C ASN A 247 13.21 10.92 27.85
N TRP A 248 14.44 11.15 27.39
CA TRP A 248 15.60 11.22 28.29
C TRP A 248 15.51 12.43 29.20
N ILE A 249 15.15 13.61 28.67
CA ILE A 249 14.93 14.83 29.47
C ILE A 249 13.76 14.64 30.43
N GLU A 250 12.65 14.06 30.00
CA GLU A 250 11.49 13.77 30.86
C GLU A 250 11.84 12.77 31.96
N ALA A 251 12.63 11.73 31.65
CA ALA A 251 13.13 10.77 32.65
C ALA A 251 14.19 11.38 33.58
N GLU A 252 14.98 12.33 33.10
CA GLU A 252 15.95 13.08 33.90
C GLU A 252 15.25 14.08 34.81
N LEU A 253 14.21 14.76 34.30
CA LEU A 253 13.37 15.69 35.05
C LEU A 253 12.48 14.97 36.06
N SER A 254 11.95 13.78 35.74
CA SER A 254 11.23 12.95 36.71
C SER A 254 12.17 12.47 37.81
N ARG A 255 13.42 12.13 37.47
CA ARG A 255 14.45 11.72 38.44
C ARG A 255 14.99 12.89 39.27
N ALA A 256 15.00 14.10 38.73
CA ALA A 256 15.34 15.32 39.47
C ALA A 256 14.17 15.85 40.34
N GLY A 257 12.93 15.48 39.99
CA GLY A 257 11.72 15.82 40.76
C GLY A 257 11.40 14.84 41.89
N ASP A 258 11.85 13.58 41.80
CA ASP A 258 11.68 12.55 42.83
C ASP A 258 12.85 12.55 43.82
N GLY A 259 13.03 13.67 44.50
CA GLY A 259 13.92 13.79 45.65
C GLY A 259 13.18 13.46 46.95
N ALA A 260 12.94 12.18 47.20
CA ALA A 260 12.63 11.68 48.54
C ALA A 260 13.63 10.60 48.96
N PRO A 261 14.20 10.70 50.17
CA PRO A 261 15.40 9.96 50.55
C PRO A 261 15.04 8.60 51.12
N ASP A 262 15.83 7.57 50.83
CA ASP A 262 16.13 6.54 51.83
C ASP A 262 17.43 5.79 51.54
N ALA A 263 18.33 5.93 52.53
CA ALA A 263 19.34 5.01 53.05
C ALA A 263 20.38 4.41 52.05
N ILE A 264 21.69 4.50 52.26
CA ILE A 264 22.45 4.07 53.44
C ILE A 264 23.88 4.71 53.42
N SER A 265 24.29 5.26 54.56
CA SER A 265 25.66 5.40 55.13
C SER A 265 26.70 6.41 54.61
N GLN A 266 27.02 7.33 55.53
CA GLN A 266 28.36 7.83 55.94
C GLN A 266 29.23 8.57 54.90
N ASP A 267 29.25 9.91 54.97
CA ASP A 267 30.30 10.75 55.60
C ASP A 267 30.11 12.24 55.19
N PRO A 268 30.24 13.24 56.08
CA PRO A 268 29.85 14.61 55.78
C PRO A 268 31.04 15.43 55.28
N THR A 269 31.25 15.46 53.96
CA THR A 269 31.99 16.58 53.34
C THR A 269 31.18 17.16 52.18
N SER A 270 30.79 18.43 52.35
CA SER A 270 29.93 19.22 51.48
C SER A 270 29.99 18.85 49.98
N PRO A 271 28.94 18.29 49.38
CA PRO A 271 28.88 18.03 47.94
C PRO A 271 28.91 19.33 47.10
N ASP A 272 28.59 20.47 47.74
CA ASP A 272 28.46 21.76 47.07
C ASP A 272 29.79 22.36 46.56
N LYS A 273 30.92 22.08 47.22
CA LYS A 273 32.24 22.57 46.78
C LYS A 273 32.82 21.75 45.62
N ARG A 274 32.55 20.45 45.59
CA ARG A 274 33.08 19.53 44.56
C ARG A 274 32.36 19.74 43.22
N GLY A 275 31.05 20.01 43.25
CA GLY A 275 30.26 20.38 42.06
C GLY A 275 30.71 21.72 41.45
N LYS A 276 30.95 22.74 42.29
CA LYS A 276 31.43 24.06 41.84
C LYS A 276 32.79 23.98 41.14
N HIS A 277 33.75 23.24 41.70
CA HIS A 277 35.05 23.05 41.06
C HIS A 277 34.98 22.24 39.75
N LEU A 278 34.06 21.27 39.65
CA LEU A 278 33.84 20.54 38.40
C LEU A 278 33.26 21.48 37.32
N ILE A 279 32.26 22.30 37.68
CA ILE A 279 31.64 23.28 36.78
C ILE A 279 32.67 24.35 36.35
N GLU A 280 33.48 24.86 37.27
CA GLU A 280 34.57 25.80 36.96
C GLU A 280 35.61 25.17 36.03
N SER A 281 35.94 23.90 36.24
CA SER A 281 36.89 23.18 35.37
C SER A 281 36.35 22.96 33.95
N GLU A 282 35.05 22.67 33.81
CA GLU A 282 34.37 22.54 32.52
C GLU A 282 34.25 23.90 31.82
N LEU A 283 33.93 24.98 32.55
CA LEU A 283 33.93 26.34 32.02
C LEU A 283 35.29 26.75 31.47
N LEU A 284 36.37 26.45 32.20
CA LEU A 284 37.74 26.69 31.74
C LEU A 284 38.08 25.84 30.51
N SER A 285 37.59 24.59 30.43
CA SER A 285 37.75 23.72 29.27
C SER A 285 37.05 24.30 28.03
N ILE A 286 35.80 24.74 28.18
CA ILE A 286 35.01 25.38 27.12
C ILE A 286 35.67 26.68 26.66
N GLN A 287 36.15 27.52 27.59
CA GLN A 287 36.83 28.76 27.25
C GLN A 287 38.12 28.50 26.46
N ARG A 288 38.90 27.47 26.82
CA ARG A 288 40.08 27.06 26.05
C ARG A 288 39.71 26.54 24.66
N GLN A 289 38.64 25.75 24.53
CA GLN A 289 38.16 25.27 23.24
C GLN A 289 37.70 26.43 22.35
N TYR A 290 36.98 27.40 22.91
CA TYR A 290 36.51 28.57 22.18
C TYR A 290 37.68 29.47 21.77
N ALA A 291 38.69 29.66 22.63
CA ALA A 291 39.92 30.37 22.30
C ALA A 291 40.72 29.67 21.18
N ARG A 292 40.73 28.33 21.16
CA ARG A 292 41.35 27.55 20.08
C ARG A 292 40.56 27.71 18.77
N TYR A 293 39.24 27.68 18.84
CA TYR A 293 38.36 27.90 17.69
C TYR A 293 38.53 29.32 17.10
N THR A 294 38.55 30.36 17.94
CA THR A 294 38.75 31.74 17.47
C THR A 294 40.13 31.94 16.87
N LYS A 295 41.19 31.38 17.46
CA LYS A 295 42.53 31.38 16.86
C LYS A 295 42.59 30.64 15.53
N ALA A 296 41.95 29.48 15.41
CA ALA A 296 41.88 28.73 14.15
C ALA A 296 41.11 29.51 13.08
N ARG A 297 40.02 30.19 13.46
CA ARG A 297 39.23 31.04 12.55
C ARG A 297 40.01 32.30 12.13
N GLN A 298 40.75 32.91 13.04
CA GLN A 298 41.65 34.01 12.71
C GLN A 298 42.77 33.54 11.78
N ALA A 299 43.36 32.36 12.02
CA ALA A 299 44.37 31.79 11.14
C ALA A 299 43.80 31.46 9.74
N LEU A 300 42.56 30.97 9.66
CA LEU A 300 41.86 30.77 8.39
C LEU A 300 41.62 32.10 7.66
N ILE A 301 41.14 33.11 8.37
CA ILE A 301 40.94 34.45 7.80
C ILE A 301 42.27 35.01 7.31
N ILE A 302 43.33 34.92 8.11
CA ILE A 302 44.68 35.35 7.72
C ILE A 302 45.18 34.53 6.53
N ALA A 303 44.97 33.22 6.47
CA ALA A 303 45.37 32.41 5.32
C ALA A 303 44.66 32.85 4.04
N VAL A 304 43.34 33.09 4.13
CA VAL A 304 42.52 33.57 2.99
C VAL A 304 42.90 34.99 2.59
N THR A 305 43.20 35.88 3.54
CA THR A 305 43.61 37.26 3.25
C THR A 305 45.09 37.39 2.86
N ARG A 306 45.94 36.44 3.25
CA ARG A 306 47.38 36.42 2.91
C ARG A 306 47.64 35.76 1.55
N ASP A 307 46.77 34.87 1.08
CA ASP A 307 46.67 34.48 -0.35
C ASP A 307 46.20 35.65 -1.24
N LEU A 308 45.82 36.78 -0.64
CA LEU A 308 45.39 38.02 -1.31
C LEU A 308 46.37 39.20 -1.17
N GLY A 309 47.65 38.97 -0.79
CA GLY A 309 48.67 40.02 -0.86
C GLY A 309 49.93 39.53 -1.59
N LEU A 310 50.52 40.21 -2.58
CA LEU A 310 50.56 41.64 -2.88
C LEU A 310 51.16 41.84 -4.31
N PRO A 311 51.19 43.07 -4.85
CA PRO A 311 52.51 43.69 -4.88
C PRO A 311 52.56 45.00 -4.10
N ASP A 312 53.72 45.19 -3.52
CA ASP A 312 54.14 46.17 -2.54
C ASP A 312 54.09 47.63 -3.03
N ALA A 313 53.51 48.50 -2.21
CA ALA A 313 53.96 49.88 -1.97
C ALA A 313 53.26 50.44 -0.72
N SER A 314 54.04 51.07 0.15
CA SER A 314 53.69 51.47 1.52
C SER A 314 53.04 52.87 1.62
N PRO A 315 52.86 53.48 2.82
CA PRO A 315 51.57 53.87 3.36
C PRO A 315 51.28 55.37 3.27
N ALA A 316 50.00 55.74 3.33
CA ALA A 316 49.58 57.07 3.79
C ALA A 316 48.17 56.98 4.39
N GLU A 317 48.06 57.56 5.57
CA GLU A 317 46.84 57.88 6.31
C GLU A 317 45.91 58.76 5.46
N GLU A 318 44.59 58.57 5.54
CA GLU A 318 43.62 59.68 5.65
C GLU A 318 42.18 59.17 5.76
N GLU A 319 41.39 60.05 6.35
CA GLU A 319 40.14 59.85 7.06
C GLU A 319 38.90 59.70 6.15
N ALA A 320 37.81 59.22 6.78
CA ALA A 320 36.41 59.57 6.54
C ALA A 320 35.99 60.16 5.17
N ASP A 321 35.10 59.47 4.46
CA ASP A 321 33.74 60.01 4.26
C ASP A 321 32.75 58.92 3.82
N LEU A 322 31.62 58.84 4.53
CA LEU A 322 30.47 58.03 4.18
C LEU A 322 29.57 58.88 3.27
N GLN A 323 29.73 58.80 1.95
CA GLN A 323 28.74 59.30 1.01
C GLN A 323 28.09 58.19 0.19
N SER A 324 26.89 57.86 0.65
CA SER A 324 25.80 57.19 -0.07
C SER A 324 25.67 57.72 -1.50
N LYS A 325 26.19 56.97 -2.48
CA LYS A 325 25.75 57.08 -3.88
C LYS A 325 24.63 56.07 -4.12
N GLN A 326 23.41 56.60 -4.15
CA GLN A 326 22.23 55.91 -4.68
C GLN A 326 22.53 55.43 -6.10
N SER A 327 22.50 54.11 -6.30
CA SER A 327 22.46 53.51 -7.62
C SER A 327 21.00 53.44 -8.08
N PRO A 328 20.65 53.90 -9.30
CA PRO A 328 19.32 53.71 -9.84
C PRO A 328 19.17 52.23 -10.19
N TYR A 329 18.37 51.50 -9.40
CA TYR A 329 17.91 50.16 -9.76
C TYR A 329 17.20 50.24 -11.11
N ASN A 330 17.80 49.66 -12.15
CA ASN A 330 17.18 49.45 -13.45
C ASN A 330 16.02 48.46 -13.28
N SER A 331 14.80 49.01 -13.12
CA SER A 331 13.53 48.32 -12.91
C SER A 331 12.95 47.63 -14.16
N ASN A 332 13.76 47.31 -15.18
CA ASN A 332 13.24 46.85 -16.46
C ASN A 332 13.18 45.31 -16.59
N GLY A 333 13.82 44.55 -15.69
CA GLY A 333 13.71 43.08 -15.63
C GLY A 333 12.46 42.59 -14.88
N MET A 334 11.83 43.47 -14.10
CA MET A 334 10.67 43.16 -13.27
C MET A 334 9.38 43.16 -14.11
N GLU A 335 9.30 44.02 -15.13
CA GLU A 335 8.13 44.19 -16.00
C GLU A 335 7.86 42.97 -16.91
N ILE A 336 8.91 42.22 -17.27
CA ILE A 336 8.81 41.02 -18.13
C ILE A 336 8.42 39.77 -17.31
N THR A 337 8.76 39.74 -16.02
CA THR A 337 8.51 38.59 -15.13
C THR A 337 7.24 38.75 -14.29
N TYR A 338 6.76 39.99 -14.12
CA TYR A 338 5.53 40.32 -13.38
C TYR A 338 4.28 39.53 -13.83
N PRO A 339 3.93 39.42 -15.13
CA PRO A 339 2.74 38.66 -15.54
C PRO A 339 2.86 37.16 -15.26
N TYR A 340 4.08 36.60 -15.34
CA TYR A 340 4.33 35.20 -14.98
C TYR A 340 4.30 34.97 -13.46
N LEU A 341 4.71 35.96 -12.66
CA LEU A 341 4.59 35.90 -11.21
C LEU A 341 3.13 35.89 -10.77
N GLU A 342 2.27 36.68 -11.42
CA GLU A 342 0.83 36.68 -11.14
C GLU A 342 0.19 35.32 -11.47
N GLU A 343 0.58 34.71 -12.60
CA GLU A 343 0.12 33.37 -12.99
C GLU A 343 0.65 32.25 -12.07
N ILE A 344 1.90 32.35 -11.60
CA ILE A 344 2.44 31.39 -10.63
C ILE A 344 1.76 31.54 -9.26
N ILE A 345 1.46 32.77 -8.84
CA ILE A 345 0.75 33.03 -7.58
C ILE A 345 -0.68 32.48 -7.65
N SER A 346 -1.38 32.69 -8.76
CA SER A 346 -2.73 32.15 -8.98
C SER A 346 -2.72 30.61 -9.06
N LEU A 347 -1.74 30.01 -9.74
CA LEU A 347 -1.58 28.56 -9.76
C LEU A 347 -1.30 28.01 -8.35
N SER A 348 -0.48 28.71 -7.55
CA SER A 348 -0.20 28.28 -6.17
C SER A 348 -1.44 28.40 -5.27
N SER A 349 -2.30 29.41 -5.50
CA SER A 349 -3.53 29.58 -4.73
C SER A 349 -4.56 28.52 -5.11
N GLU A 350 -4.67 28.17 -6.39
CA GLU A 350 -5.48 27.06 -6.89
C GLU A 350 -5.00 25.72 -6.30
N GLN A 351 -3.68 25.47 -6.31
CA GLN A 351 -3.11 24.26 -5.71
C GLN A 351 -3.43 24.16 -4.21
N LYS A 352 -3.33 25.28 -3.47
CA LYS A 352 -3.70 25.32 -2.05
C LYS A 352 -5.19 25.04 -1.85
N ALA A 353 -6.06 25.64 -2.67
CA ALA A 353 -7.50 25.39 -2.63
C ALA A 353 -7.82 23.92 -2.93
N MET A 354 -7.17 23.32 -3.92
CA MET A 354 -7.32 21.91 -4.26
C MET A 354 -6.85 20.98 -3.13
N ILE A 355 -5.71 21.29 -2.49
CA ILE A 355 -5.22 20.54 -1.33
C ILE A 355 -6.21 20.63 -0.16
N GLN A 356 -6.77 21.81 0.09
CA GLN A 356 -7.78 22.01 1.14
C GLN A 356 -9.08 21.27 0.82
N GLN A 357 -9.53 21.28 -0.43
CA GLN A 357 -10.71 20.53 -0.85
C GLN A 357 -10.47 19.02 -0.70
N LYS A 358 -9.30 18.53 -1.12
CA LYS A 358 -8.92 17.12 -0.96
C LYS A 358 -8.86 16.72 0.51
N SER A 359 -8.28 17.55 1.38
CA SER A 359 -8.22 17.24 2.80
C SER A 359 -9.62 17.25 3.43
N HIS A 360 -10.46 18.22 3.09
CA HIS A 360 -11.85 18.26 3.52
C HIS A 360 -12.62 17.01 3.08
N LEU A 361 -12.57 16.64 1.79
CA LEU A 361 -13.21 15.43 1.28
C LEU A 361 -12.69 14.16 1.98
N THR A 362 -11.39 14.05 2.19
CA THR A 362 -10.80 12.90 2.88
C THR A 362 -11.30 12.79 4.31
N ILE A 363 -11.34 13.91 5.04
CA ILE A 363 -11.86 13.97 6.40
C ILE A 363 -13.35 13.62 6.41
N SER A 364 -14.16 14.24 5.56
CA SER A 364 -15.59 13.96 5.44
C SER A 364 -15.87 12.49 5.11
N LEU A 365 -15.18 11.91 4.13
CA LEU A 365 -15.33 10.49 3.79
C LEU A 365 -14.91 9.58 4.94
N SER A 366 -13.81 9.90 5.62
CA SER A 366 -13.37 9.12 6.78
C SER A 366 -14.37 9.19 7.94
N LYS A 367 -14.99 10.36 8.15
CA LYS A 367 -16.04 10.58 9.15
C LYS A 367 -17.28 9.77 8.79
N GLN A 368 -17.75 9.87 7.53
CA GLN A 368 -18.90 9.10 7.05
C GLN A 368 -18.67 7.59 7.13
N LEU A 369 -17.47 7.11 6.78
CA LEU A 369 -17.12 5.70 6.91
C LEU A 369 -17.13 5.23 8.38
N LYS A 370 -16.63 6.05 9.30
CA LYS A 370 -16.69 5.76 10.75
C LYS A 370 -18.13 5.76 11.26
N GLU A 371 -18.94 6.75 10.88
CA GLU A 371 -20.36 6.83 11.25
C GLU A 371 -21.14 5.63 10.72
N ALA A 372 -20.92 5.23 9.46
CA ALA A 372 -21.53 4.05 8.86
C ALA A 372 -21.11 2.75 9.58
N ASN A 373 -19.83 2.59 9.89
CA ASN A 373 -19.35 1.43 10.64
C ASN A 373 -19.93 1.37 12.05
N GLN A 374 -19.99 2.50 12.76
CA GLN A 374 -20.65 2.57 14.07
C GLN A 374 -22.14 2.26 13.98
N GLY A 375 -22.81 2.71 12.92
CA GLY A 375 -24.19 2.34 12.63
C GLY A 375 -24.34 0.83 12.45
N LEU A 376 -23.48 0.21 11.63
CA LEU A 376 -23.48 -1.24 11.42
C LEU A 376 -23.20 -2.03 12.71
N ASP A 377 -22.32 -1.53 13.58
CA ASP A 377 -22.04 -2.16 14.88
C ASP A 377 -23.26 -2.10 15.80
N ARG A 378 -23.93 -0.94 15.89
CA ARG A 378 -25.20 -0.83 16.64
C ARG A 378 -26.27 -1.76 16.09
N LEU A 379 -26.44 -1.80 14.77
CA LEU A 379 -27.39 -2.73 14.15
C LEU A 379 -27.03 -4.20 14.43
N ALA A 380 -25.74 -4.53 14.49
CA ALA A 380 -25.28 -5.87 14.83
C ALA A 380 -25.59 -6.22 16.29
N ASP A 381 -25.38 -5.27 17.21
CA ASP A 381 -25.67 -5.42 18.64
C ASP A 381 -27.18 -5.54 18.92
N GLU A 382 -28.01 -4.79 18.19
CA GLU A 382 -29.48 -4.84 18.28
C GLU A 382 -30.08 -6.08 17.59
N SER A 383 -29.30 -6.75 16.74
CA SER A 383 -29.78 -7.88 15.94
C SER A 383 -29.77 -9.18 16.72
N HIS A 384 -30.95 -9.79 16.87
CA HIS A 384 -31.06 -11.17 17.35
C HIS A 384 -30.75 -12.23 16.27
N LEU A 385 -30.63 -11.83 15.01
CA LEU A 385 -30.42 -12.75 13.88
C LEU A 385 -28.97 -13.28 13.84
N LEU A 386 -27.99 -12.39 14.03
CA LEU A 386 -26.56 -12.74 14.00
C LEU A 386 -26.15 -13.72 15.09
N PRO A 387 -26.58 -13.59 16.37
CA PRO A 387 -26.27 -14.57 17.40
C PRO A 387 -26.99 -15.92 17.20
N ALA A 388 -28.21 -15.90 16.64
CA ALA A 388 -28.97 -17.11 16.35
C ALA A 388 -28.39 -17.92 15.18
N HIS A 389 -27.80 -17.23 14.19
CA HIS A 389 -27.19 -17.83 13.02
C HIS A 389 -25.74 -17.34 12.82
N PRO A 390 -24.81 -17.73 13.72
CA PRO A 390 -23.43 -17.30 13.62
C PRO A 390 -22.80 -17.86 12.35
N MET A 391 -22.20 -16.98 11.55
CA MET A 391 -21.42 -17.42 10.39
C MET A 391 -20.26 -18.30 10.90
N PRO A 392 -20.10 -19.53 10.38
CA PRO A 392 -18.95 -20.34 10.75
C PRO A 392 -17.72 -19.54 10.39
N ALA A 393 -16.95 -19.15 11.42
CA ALA A 393 -15.74 -18.37 11.25
C ALA A 393 -14.96 -19.05 10.13
N VAL A 394 -14.74 -18.30 9.04
CA VAL A 394 -13.81 -18.71 8.01
C VAL A 394 -12.50 -18.81 8.74
N LYS A 395 -12.20 -20.02 9.24
CA LYS A 395 -10.83 -20.44 9.51
C LYS A 395 -10.21 -20.24 8.15
N THR A 396 -9.58 -19.09 7.96
CA THR A 396 -8.55 -18.94 6.96
C THR A 396 -7.63 -20.10 7.25
N GLN A 397 -7.81 -21.18 6.49
CA GLN A 397 -6.94 -22.33 6.52
C GLN A 397 -5.62 -21.84 5.92
N ARG A 398 -4.87 -21.05 6.70
CA ARG A 398 -3.43 -21.21 6.76
C ARG A 398 -3.17 -22.46 7.58
N LYS A 399 -3.57 -23.60 7.01
CA LYS A 399 -3.06 -24.90 7.41
C LYS A 399 -1.63 -24.97 6.87
N GLY A 400 -0.71 -24.33 7.58
CA GLY A 400 0.68 -24.21 7.16
C GLY A 400 1.40 -23.15 7.97
N LEU A 401 1.92 -23.55 9.13
CA LEU A 401 2.92 -22.86 9.95
C LEU A 401 2.65 -21.37 10.25
N GLU A 402 1.95 -21.07 11.35
CA GLU A 402 2.28 -19.92 12.19
C GLU A 402 1.61 -20.06 13.57
N GLY A 403 2.29 -19.56 14.60
CA GLY A 403 1.98 -19.81 16.01
C GLY A 403 0.74 -19.08 16.53
N PRO A 404 0.52 -19.07 17.86
CA PRO A 404 -0.67 -18.48 18.47
C PRO A 404 -0.81 -17.02 18.02
N ILE A 405 -2.01 -16.72 17.54
CA ILE A 405 -2.43 -15.42 17.02
C ILE A 405 -2.03 -14.36 18.05
N SER A 406 -1.14 -13.46 17.62
CA SER A 406 -0.64 -12.37 18.45
C SER A 406 -1.82 -11.48 18.83
N PHE A 407 -1.96 -11.16 20.11
CA PHE A 407 -2.98 -10.26 20.66
C PHE A 407 -3.11 -8.95 19.85
N GLY A 408 -2.00 -8.46 19.27
CA GLY A 408 -1.97 -7.28 18.38
C GLY A 408 -2.74 -7.42 17.06
N ASP A 409 -2.91 -8.63 16.54
CA ASP A 409 -3.68 -8.91 15.32
C ASP A 409 -5.19 -8.89 15.61
N GLU A 410 -5.59 -9.36 16.80
CA GLU A 410 -6.97 -9.38 17.29
C GLU A 410 -7.52 -7.97 17.53
N ILE A 411 -6.70 -7.03 18.04
CA ILE A 411 -7.08 -5.62 18.20
C ILE A 411 -7.12 -4.87 16.86
N SER A 412 -6.27 -5.23 15.88
CA SER A 412 -6.26 -4.56 14.57
C SER A 412 -7.47 -4.94 13.70
N ASN A 413 -7.94 -6.19 13.83
CA ASN A 413 -9.18 -6.67 13.21
C ASN A 413 -10.43 -6.00 13.81
N HIS A 414 -10.36 -5.53 15.06
CA HIS A 414 -11.44 -4.81 15.73
C HIS A 414 -11.51 -3.32 15.38
N GLU A 415 -10.40 -2.70 14.96
CA GLU A 415 -10.39 -1.28 14.57
C GLU A 415 -10.92 -1.08 13.13
N LYS A 416 -10.84 -2.11 12.28
CA LYS A 416 -11.38 -2.10 10.92
C LYS A 416 -11.86 -3.48 10.48
N PRO A 417 -12.95 -4.03 11.04
CA PRO A 417 -13.59 -5.17 10.39
C PRO A 417 -14.08 -4.68 9.03
N ASP A 418 -13.54 -5.28 7.97
CA ASP A 418 -13.88 -5.01 6.59
C ASP A 418 -15.41 -4.99 6.48
N SER A 419 -16.01 -3.87 6.07
CA SER A 419 -17.48 -3.73 6.01
C SER A 419 -18.11 -4.84 5.15
N SER A 420 -17.34 -5.34 4.18
CA SER A 420 -17.63 -6.50 3.36
C SER A 420 -17.77 -7.81 4.17
N LEU A 421 -16.92 -8.05 5.16
CA LEU A 421 -16.99 -9.23 6.04
C LEU A 421 -18.22 -9.17 6.94
N ARG A 422 -18.53 -7.98 7.49
CA ARG A 422 -19.75 -7.76 8.29
C ARG A 422 -21.01 -7.98 7.45
N ALA A 423 -21.05 -7.42 6.24
CA ALA A 423 -22.17 -7.64 5.32
C ALA A 423 -22.35 -9.12 4.97
N ARG A 424 -21.27 -9.88 4.80
CA ARG A 424 -21.32 -11.33 4.56
C ARG A 424 -21.92 -12.11 5.74
N ALA A 425 -21.59 -11.73 6.97
CA ALA A 425 -22.18 -12.36 8.15
C ALA A 425 -23.70 -12.17 8.20
N TRP A 426 -24.18 -10.96 7.86
CA TRP A 426 -25.61 -10.66 7.73
C TRP A 426 -26.30 -11.46 6.63
N VAL A 427 -25.69 -11.54 5.44
CA VAL A 427 -26.23 -12.34 4.33
C VAL A 427 -26.32 -13.81 4.71
N TYR A 428 -25.27 -14.35 5.34
CA TYR A 428 -25.27 -15.73 5.82
C TYR A 428 -26.34 -15.96 6.88
N ALA A 429 -26.45 -15.10 7.88
CA ALA A 429 -27.44 -15.23 8.94
C ALA A 429 -28.87 -15.17 8.38
N ALA A 430 -29.14 -14.26 7.44
CA ALA A 430 -30.42 -14.17 6.75
C ALA A 430 -30.72 -15.43 5.93
N GLN A 431 -29.73 -15.95 5.19
CA GLN A 431 -29.88 -17.18 4.43
C GLN A 431 -30.12 -18.40 5.35
N SER A 432 -29.36 -18.50 6.44
CA SER A 432 -29.47 -19.58 7.43
C SER A 432 -30.84 -19.56 8.13
N ALA A 433 -31.34 -18.38 8.50
CA ALA A 433 -32.69 -18.23 9.04
C ALA A 433 -33.77 -18.58 7.99
N GLY A 434 -33.57 -18.20 6.73
CA GLY A 434 -34.44 -18.59 5.63
C GLY A 434 -34.51 -20.12 5.44
N HIS A 435 -33.37 -20.80 5.53
CA HIS A 435 -33.34 -22.26 5.50
C HIS A 435 -34.01 -22.88 6.73
N ALA A 436 -33.69 -22.40 7.94
CA ALA A 436 -34.29 -22.93 9.18
C ALA A 436 -35.82 -22.76 9.21
N THR A 437 -36.34 -21.64 8.74
CA THR A 437 -37.80 -21.42 8.65
C THR A 437 -38.43 -22.29 7.59
N ARG A 438 -37.79 -22.46 6.43
CA ARG A 438 -38.24 -23.38 5.37
C ARG A 438 -38.29 -24.83 5.88
N ASP A 439 -37.26 -25.26 6.58
CA ASP A 439 -37.16 -26.61 7.14
C ASP A 439 -38.25 -26.83 8.20
N ALA A 440 -38.47 -25.86 9.09
CA ALA A 440 -39.54 -25.92 10.09
C ALA A 440 -40.94 -26.00 9.44
N VAL A 441 -41.20 -25.22 8.39
CA VAL A 441 -42.46 -25.28 7.65
C VAL A 441 -42.62 -26.63 6.95
N SER A 442 -41.55 -27.17 6.35
CA SER A 442 -41.61 -28.48 5.70
C SER A 442 -41.86 -29.62 6.69
N ALA A 443 -41.25 -29.58 7.88
CA ALA A 443 -41.49 -30.56 8.93
C ALA A 443 -42.95 -30.50 9.44
N LYS A 444 -43.52 -29.29 9.59
CA LYS A 444 -44.93 -29.12 9.95
C LYS A 444 -45.90 -29.55 8.86
N LEU A 445 -45.53 -29.36 7.59
CA LEU A 445 -46.30 -29.86 6.46
C LEU A 445 -46.30 -31.40 6.43
N GLU A 446 -45.14 -32.02 6.69
CA GLU A 446 -45.01 -33.47 6.75
C GLU A 446 -45.79 -34.06 7.93
N GLU A 447 -45.69 -33.46 9.13
CA GLU A 447 -46.50 -33.82 10.30
C GLU A 447 -48.01 -33.71 10.01
N GLY A 448 -48.41 -32.65 9.32
CA GLY A 448 -49.80 -32.46 8.87
C GLY A 448 -50.25 -33.52 7.85
N SER A 449 -49.37 -33.92 6.92
CA SER A 449 -49.64 -35.00 5.96
C SER A 449 -49.81 -36.34 6.68
N MET A 450 -48.91 -36.67 7.62
CA MET A 450 -49.01 -37.90 8.41
C MET A 450 -50.30 -37.92 9.24
N ALA A 451 -50.68 -36.79 9.84
CA ALA A 451 -51.93 -36.69 10.59
C ALA A 451 -53.17 -36.82 9.70
N LEU A 452 -53.11 -36.33 8.45
CA LEU A 452 -54.17 -36.51 7.45
C LEU A 452 -54.28 -37.97 7.01
N ASP A 453 -53.15 -38.63 6.78
CA ASP A 453 -53.12 -40.05 6.41
C ASP A 453 -53.66 -40.93 7.56
N ASP A 454 -53.33 -40.60 8.81
CA ASP A 454 -53.87 -41.28 10.00
C ASP A 454 -55.38 -41.03 10.17
N ALA A 455 -55.84 -39.78 9.96
CA ALA A 455 -57.27 -39.46 9.94
C ALA A 455 -58.00 -40.21 8.80
N TYR A 456 -57.37 -40.36 7.64
CA TYR A 456 -57.93 -41.12 6.53
C TYR A 456 -57.99 -42.63 6.83
N GLN A 457 -56.95 -43.20 7.44
CA GLN A 457 -56.92 -44.59 7.90
C GLN A 457 -58.04 -44.85 8.93
N THR A 458 -58.17 -44.00 9.95
CA THR A 458 -59.22 -44.12 10.97
C THR A 458 -60.63 -43.97 10.38
N LEU A 459 -60.82 -43.10 9.38
CA LEU A 459 -62.08 -43.01 8.64
C LEU A 459 -62.39 -44.29 7.84
N LEU A 460 -61.40 -44.88 7.18
CA LEU A 460 -61.56 -46.17 6.50
C LEU A 460 -61.90 -47.30 7.48
N GLU A 461 -61.27 -47.32 8.65
CA GLU A 461 -61.60 -48.27 9.72
C GLU A 461 -63.03 -48.09 10.23
N LEU A 462 -63.46 -46.85 10.47
CA LEU A 462 -64.85 -46.55 10.83
C LEU A 462 -65.81 -46.98 9.72
N GLN A 463 -65.51 -46.66 8.46
CA GLN A 463 -66.31 -47.06 7.32
C GLN A 463 -66.46 -48.60 7.25
N ARG A 464 -65.40 -49.34 7.54
CA ARG A 464 -65.41 -50.81 7.66
C ARG A 464 -66.28 -51.29 8.83
N LEU A 465 -66.20 -50.63 10.00
CA LEU A 465 -67.04 -50.96 11.16
C LEU A 465 -68.53 -50.66 10.92
N LEU A 466 -68.86 -49.62 10.16
CA LEU A 466 -70.22 -49.29 9.75
C LEU A 466 -70.75 -50.20 8.62
N GLY A 467 -69.95 -51.14 8.11
CA GLY A 467 -70.35 -52.09 7.06
C GLY A 467 -70.49 -51.45 5.67
N LEU A 468 -69.94 -50.26 5.48
CA LEU A 468 -69.89 -49.56 4.19
C LEU A 468 -68.60 -49.95 3.45
N GLU A 469 -68.40 -51.24 3.15
CA GLU A 469 -67.21 -51.60 2.37
C GLU A 469 -67.20 -50.85 1.03
N PRO A 470 -66.08 -50.23 0.63
CA PRO A 470 -65.92 -49.81 -0.74
C PRO A 470 -65.86 -51.08 -1.58
N GLU A 471 -66.97 -51.41 -2.25
CA GLU A 471 -67.12 -52.47 -3.24
C GLU A 471 -66.05 -52.29 -4.34
N VAL A 472 -64.84 -52.80 -4.11
CA VAL A 472 -63.84 -52.99 -5.15
C VAL A 472 -64.21 -54.27 -5.90
N GLY A 473 -65.26 -54.13 -6.71
CA GLY A 473 -65.59 -54.99 -7.84
C GLY A 473 -65.86 -56.47 -7.55
N SER A 474 -67.11 -56.84 -7.35
CA SER A 474 -67.71 -57.96 -8.09
C SER A 474 -69.24 -57.87 -8.08
N GLY A 475 -69.84 -58.08 -9.26
CA GLY A 475 -71.23 -57.72 -9.53
C GLY A 475 -72.32 -58.44 -8.71
N ASN A 476 -73.51 -57.82 -8.80
CA ASN A 476 -74.84 -58.32 -8.41
C ASN A 476 -75.11 -58.52 -6.91
N GLY A 477 -75.82 -57.55 -6.34
CA GLY A 477 -76.54 -57.71 -5.08
C GLY A 477 -77.13 -56.41 -4.58
N ALA A 478 -78.32 -56.04 -5.04
CA ALA A 478 -79.05 -54.90 -4.54
C ALA A 478 -79.41 -55.09 -3.05
N GLN A 479 -78.60 -54.50 -2.15
CA GLN A 479 -78.92 -54.44 -0.73
C GLN A 479 -79.09 -52.97 -0.33
N LYS A 480 -80.36 -52.56 -0.25
CA LYS A 480 -80.78 -51.23 0.22
C LYS A 480 -80.28 -51.03 1.65
N SER A 481 -79.24 -50.24 1.83
CA SER A 481 -78.86 -49.69 3.13
C SER A 481 -79.99 -48.79 3.62
N ARG A 482 -80.75 -49.29 4.59
CA ARG A 482 -81.85 -48.57 5.24
C ARG A 482 -81.21 -47.51 6.14
N ASP A 483 -81.33 -46.24 5.73
CA ASP A 483 -80.79 -45.10 6.47
C ASP A 483 -81.52 -44.96 7.81
N ILE A 484 -80.79 -45.13 8.90
CA ILE A 484 -81.30 -45.19 10.27
C ILE A 484 -81.75 -43.79 10.74
N TRP A 485 -81.28 -42.73 10.06
CA TRP A 485 -81.62 -41.34 10.36
C TRP A 485 -82.94 -40.87 9.76
N ALA A 486 -83.53 -41.62 8.81
CA ALA A 486 -84.84 -41.30 8.24
C ALA A 486 -86.01 -41.58 9.21
N ASP A 487 -85.80 -42.37 10.27
CA ASP A 487 -86.84 -42.72 11.24
C ASP A 487 -86.89 -41.75 12.45
N LEU A 488 -86.04 -40.71 12.50
CA LEU A 488 -85.94 -39.79 13.65
C LEU A 488 -86.70 -38.45 13.50
N ASP A 489 -87.46 -38.25 12.42
CA ASP A 489 -88.21 -37.01 12.15
C ASP A 489 -89.67 -37.05 12.64
N GLY A 490 -89.92 -37.71 13.78
CA GLY A 490 -91.26 -37.81 14.37
C GLY A 490 -91.27 -37.53 15.86
N ASN A 491 -91.80 -36.36 16.24
CA ASN A 491 -92.13 -35.89 17.59
C ASN A 491 -90.99 -35.27 18.43
N LEU A 492 -90.67 -34.01 18.14
CA LEU A 492 -90.31 -33.06 19.20
C LEU A 492 -91.29 -31.87 19.14
N GLY A 493 -91.91 -31.63 20.29
CA GLY A 493 -93.16 -30.92 20.44
C GLY A 493 -93.08 -29.42 20.15
N VAL A 494 -94.15 -28.96 19.52
CA VAL A 494 -94.61 -27.58 19.48
C VAL A 494 -94.73 -27.04 20.93
N ILE A 495 -93.83 -26.15 21.33
CA ILE A 495 -94.08 -25.27 22.50
C ILE A 495 -94.84 -24.06 21.98
N LYS A 496 -96.17 -24.11 22.15
CA LYS A 496 -97.09 -22.98 22.01
C LYS A 496 -96.76 -21.96 23.11
N GLY A 497 -96.28 -20.78 22.73
CA GLY A 497 -96.23 -19.64 23.64
C GLY A 497 -97.62 -19.03 23.76
N GLU A 498 -98.28 -19.23 24.90
CA GLU A 498 -99.40 -18.39 25.34
C GLU A 498 -98.83 -17.12 25.95
N GLY A 499 -99.27 -15.96 25.43
CA GLY A 499 -98.90 -14.65 25.94
C GLY A 499 -99.71 -14.23 27.16
N LEU A 500 -99.40 -13.04 27.68
CA LEU A 500 -100.34 -12.11 28.32
C LEU A 500 -99.64 -10.75 28.52
N ASP A 501 -100.33 -9.73 28.00
CA ASP A 501 -100.42 -8.30 28.32
C ASP A 501 -99.45 -7.64 29.33
#